data_AF-A0A942EQ93-F1
#
_entry.id   AF-A0A942EQ93-F1
#
_cell.length_a   1.000
_cell.length_b   1.000
_cell.length_c   1.000
_cell.angle_alpha   90.00
_cell.angle_beta   90.00
_cell.angle_gamma   90.00
#
_symmetry.space_group_name_H-M   'P 1'
#
loop_
_entity.id
_entity.type
_entity.pdbx_description
1 polymer ?
#
loop_
_entity_poly.entity_id
_entity_poly.type
_entity_poly.pdbx_seq_one_letter_code
_entity_poly.pdbx_strand_id
1 'polypeptide(L)'
;MSQSTTNRTKYWWLWPDFYEEKDARDAAMMGVIACSLIAVVTGFTFIYRYYIGGDVYQLLGGMFVFIINCVLSYGIFKMSRVASSTALMLFLAEKIFTVAIQGKSLGIAPLLAWYLFQGNRAVYWFRGEGTKPKVEPPKILACRHCGAEYNVNDYRQDAPEWFCPQCAKAAAKE
;
A
#
# COMPACT_ATOMS: atom_id res chain seq x y z
N MET A 1 11.13 -23.39 3.24
CA MET A 1 10.23 -22.27 3.59
C MET A 1 10.79 -21.61 4.85
N SER A 2 11.70 -20.65 4.72
CA SER A 2 12.11 -19.86 5.88
C SER A 2 10.93 -18.95 6.23
N GLN A 3 10.38 -19.13 7.42
CA GLN A 3 9.47 -18.14 7.98
C GLN A 3 10.36 -16.93 8.30
N SER A 4 10.31 -15.89 7.46
CA SER A 4 10.87 -14.60 7.83
C SER A 4 10.08 -14.13 9.06
N THR A 5 10.65 -14.32 10.24
CA THR A 5 10.15 -13.78 11.50
C THR A 5 10.44 -12.29 11.56
N THR A 6 10.04 -11.54 10.54
CA THR A 6 9.94 -10.09 10.67
C THR A 6 8.97 -9.83 11.81
N ASN A 7 9.43 -9.09 12.82
CA ASN A 7 8.63 -8.62 13.95
C ASN A 7 7.53 -7.68 13.38
N ARG A 8 6.49 -8.26 12.78
CA ARG A 8 5.36 -7.53 12.24
C ARG A 8 4.70 -6.82 13.40
N THR A 9 4.59 -5.50 13.30
CA THR A 9 3.88 -4.71 14.29
C THR A 9 2.47 -5.27 14.48
N LYS A 10 1.94 -5.21 15.72
CA LYS A 10 0.59 -5.71 16.07
C LYS A 10 -0.52 -5.14 15.17
N TYR A 11 -0.23 -4.03 14.49
CA TYR A 11 -1.12 -3.31 13.58
C TYR A 11 -0.70 -3.43 12.10
N TRP A 12 0.04 -4.48 11.71
CA TRP A 12 0.52 -4.69 10.33
C TRP A 12 -0.61 -4.65 9.27
N TRP A 13 -1.81 -5.10 9.61
CA TRP A 13 -2.98 -5.03 8.72
C TRP A 13 -3.51 -3.60 8.51
N LEU A 14 -3.25 -2.71 9.47
CA LEU A 14 -3.65 -1.30 9.42
C LEU A 14 -2.55 -0.48 8.77
N TRP A 15 -1.29 -0.68 9.19
CA TRP A 15 -0.10 0.04 8.72
C TRP A 15 1.02 -0.97 8.43
N PRO A 16 1.06 -1.54 7.20
CA PRO A 16 2.09 -2.50 6.86
C PRO A 16 3.46 -1.82 6.81
N ASP A 17 4.40 -2.41 7.53
CA ASP A 17 5.82 -2.09 7.42
C ASP A 17 6.43 -2.86 6.25
N PHE A 18 7.23 -2.18 5.42
CA PHE A 18 7.84 -2.76 4.23
C PHE A 18 9.30 -3.12 4.52
N TYR A 19 9.54 -4.40 4.80
CA TYR A 19 10.88 -4.95 4.97
C TYR A 19 11.35 -5.63 3.68
N GLU A 20 10.43 -6.29 2.98
CA GLU A 20 10.72 -7.06 1.77
C GLU A 20 9.94 -6.55 0.56
N GLU A 21 10.46 -6.82 -0.64
CA GLU A 21 9.78 -6.52 -1.91
C GLU A 21 8.40 -7.16 -1.99
N LYS A 22 8.26 -8.37 -1.42
CA LYS A 22 6.99 -9.10 -1.37
C LYS A 22 5.93 -8.34 -0.56
N ASP A 23 6.29 -7.80 0.61
CA ASP A 23 5.36 -7.04 1.45
C ASP A 23 4.88 -5.76 0.74
N ALA A 24 5.77 -5.10 0.00
CA ALA A 24 5.40 -3.94 -0.82
C ALA A 24 4.46 -4.34 -1.98
N ARG A 25 4.69 -5.48 -2.63
CA ARG A 25 3.78 -5.98 -3.67
C ARG A 25 2.40 -6.33 -3.11
N ASP A 26 2.34 -6.94 -1.94
CA ASP A 26 1.07 -7.28 -1.28
C ASP A 26 0.27 -6.03 -0.90
N ALA A 27 0.94 -4.99 -0.38
CA ALA A 27 0.28 -3.72 -0.09
C ALA A 27 -0.13 -2.92 -1.35
N ALA A 28 0.65 -2.97 -2.43
CA ALA A 28 0.24 -2.43 -3.72
C ALA A 28 -1.02 -3.14 -4.25
N MET A 29 -1.14 -4.45 -4.02
CA MET A 29 -2.31 -5.23 -4.41
C MET A 29 -3.59 -4.77 -3.69
N MET A 30 -3.50 -4.30 -2.45
CA MET A 30 -4.63 -3.67 -1.74
C MET A 30 -5.12 -2.42 -2.49
N GLY A 31 -4.21 -1.62 -3.05
CA GLY A 31 -4.55 -0.48 -3.89
C GLY A 31 -5.21 -0.88 -5.22
N VAL A 32 -4.74 -1.94 -5.86
CA VAL A 32 -5.35 -2.54 -7.07
C VAL A 32 -6.78 -2.99 -6.78
N ILE A 33 -6.99 -3.73 -5.68
CA ILE A 33 -8.31 -4.21 -5.26
C ILE A 33 -9.25 -3.04 -4.99
N ALA A 34 -8.80 -2.01 -4.26
CA ALA A 34 -9.59 -0.82 -3.98
C ALA A 34 -10.00 -0.10 -5.27
N CYS A 35 -9.06 0.10 -6.21
CA CYS A 35 -9.34 0.75 -7.48
C CYS A 35 -10.31 -0.06 -8.35
N SER A 36 -10.18 -1.38 -8.37
CA SER A 36 -11.10 -2.28 -9.07
C SER A 36 -12.51 -2.27 -8.46
N LEU A 37 -12.62 -2.26 -7.13
CA LEU A 37 -13.92 -2.13 -6.45
C LEU A 37 -14.59 -0.78 -6.76
N ILE A 38 -13.82 0.31 -6.78
CA ILE A 38 -14.33 1.63 -7.17
C ILE A 38 -14.86 1.60 -8.59
N ALA A 39 -14.12 1.00 -9.54
CA ALA A 39 -14.57 0.85 -10.93
C ALA A 39 -15.92 0.12 -11.00
N VAL A 40 -16.02 -1.04 -10.34
CA VAL A 40 -17.22 -1.89 -10.36
C VAL A 40 -18.42 -1.17 -9.74
N VAL A 41 -18.29 -0.61 -8.54
CA VAL A 41 -19.39 0.08 -7.84
C VAL A 41 -19.85 1.30 -8.64
N THR A 42 -18.92 2.04 -9.21
CA THR A 42 -19.23 3.23 -10.01
C THR A 42 -19.93 2.82 -11.30
N GLY A 43 -19.43 1.82 -12.01
CA GLY A 43 -20.06 1.27 -13.22
C GLY A 43 -21.50 0.81 -12.96
N PHE A 44 -21.74 0.03 -11.91
CA PHE A 44 -23.09 -0.39 -11.53
C PHE A 44 -24.00 0.80 -11.19
N THR A 45 -23.48 1.82 -10.50
CA THR A 45 -24.26 3.01 -10.15
C THR A 45 -24.72 3.77 -11.41
N PHE A 46 -23.85 3.91 -12.41
CA PHE A 46 -24.20 4.57 -13.67
C PHE A 46 -25.17 3.74 -14.52
N ILE A 47 -25.00 2.41 -14.58
CA ILE A 47 -25.96 1.52 -15.25
C ILE A 47 -27.34 1.63 -14.59
N TYR A 48 -27.40 1.60 -13.27
CA TYR A 48 -28.66 1.74 -12.54
C TYR A 48 -29.35 3.09 -12.81
N ARG A 49 -28.58 4.18 -12.84
CA ARG A 49 -29.12 5.51 -13.20
C ARG A 49 -29.61 5.57 -14.64
N TYR A 50 -28.91 4.93 -15.57
CA TYR A 50 -29.36 4.81 -16.95
C TYR A 50 -30.71 4.08 -17.04
N TYR A 51 -30.90 2.98 -16.31
CA TYR A 51 -32.17 2.25 -16.29
C TYR A 51 -33.36 3.08 -15.79
N ILE A 52 -33.15 4.03 -14.86
CA ILE A 52 -34.21 4.87 -14.32
C ILE A 52 -34.44 6.12 -15.16
N GLY A 53 -33.36 6.78 -15.60
CA GLY A 53 -33.42 8.09 -16.25
C GLY A 53 -33.36 8.06 -17.77
N GLY A 54 -32.97 6.94 -18.39
CA GLY A 54 -32.82 6.79 -19.85
C GLY A 54 -31.72 7.64 -20.49
N ASP A 55 -30.89 8.33 -19.68
CA ASP A 55 -29.90 9.28 -20.17
C ASP A 55 -28.60 8.59 -20.60
N VAL A 56 -28.38 8.53 -21.92
CA VAL A 56 -27.21 7.91 -22.55
C VAL A 56 -25.90 8.60 -22.15
N TYR A 57 -25.91 9.90 -21.84
CA TYR A 57 -24.70 10.62 -21.42
C TYR A 57 -24.20 10.14 -20.06
N GLN A 58 -25.10 9.71 -19.17
CA GLN A 58 -24.70 9.13 -17.89
C GLN A 58 -24.04 7.76 -18.06
N LEU A 59 -24.51 6.96 -19.01
CA LEU A 59 -23.88 5.67 -19.33
C LEU A 59 -22.47 5.88 -19.91
N LEU A 60 -22.31 6.80 -20.86
CA LEU A 60 -21.01 7.16 -21.43
C LEU A 60 -20.05 7.69 -20.37
N GLY A 61 -20.51 8.57 -19.49
CA GLY A 61 -19.73 9.07 -18.36
C GLY A 61 -19.28 7.94 -17.43
N GLY A 62 -20.19 7.01 -17.11
CA GLY A 62 -19.88 5.84 -16.29
C GLY A 62 -18.86 4.90 -16.94
N MET A 63 -18.97 4.63 -18.24
CA MET A 63 -18.00 3.83 -18.98
C MET A 63 -16.61 4.47 -18.97
N PHE A 64 -16.54 5.79 -19.15
CA PHE A 64 -15.27 6.51 -19.11
C PHE A 64 -14.58 6.40 -17.74
N VAL A 65 -15.33 6.62 -16.66
CA VAL A 65 -14.81 6.47 -15.29
C VAL A 65 -14.38 5.03 -15.00
N PHE A 66 -15.14 4.04 -15.49
CA PHE A 66 -14.77 2.63 -15.38
C PHE A 66 -13.43 2.34 -16.07
N ILE A 67 -13.27 2.75 -17.33
CA ILE A 67 -12.04 2.55 -18.10
C ILE A 67 -10.85 3.22 -17.42
N ILE A 68 -11.00 4.47 -16.95
CA ILE A 68 -9.94 5.16 -16.22
C ILE A 68 -9.49 4.36 -15.00
N ASN A 69 -10.43 3.89 -14.16
CA ASN A 69 -10.08 3.13 -12.97
C ASN A 69 -9.43 1.78 -13.32
N CYS A 70 -9.84 1.12 -14.40
CA CYS A 70 -9.15 -0.10 -14.88
C CYS A 70 -7.70 0.19 -15.30
N VAL A 71 -7.45 1.27 -16.05
CA VAL A 71 -6.11 1.68 -16.46
C VAL A 71 -5.24 2.03 -15.26
N LEU A 72 -5.80 2.75 -14.28
CA LEU A 72 -5.10 3.11 -13.05
C LEU A 72 -4.78 1.86 -12.21
N SER A 73 -5.73 0.93 -12.09
CA SER A 73 -5.53 -0.35 -11.41
C SER A 73 -4.39 -1.16 -12.03
N TYR A 74 -4.34 -1.24 -13.37
CA TYR A 74 -3.22 -1.86 -14.09
C TYR A 74 -1.90 -1.12 -13.87
N GLY A 75 -1.92 0.21 -13.84
CA GLY A 75 -0.75 1.03 -13.56
C GLY A 75 -0.19 0.80 -12.15
N ILE A 76 -1.05 0.65 -11.14
CA ILE A 76 -0.66 0.30 -9.77
C ILE A 76 -0.06 -1.10 -9.73
N PHE A 77 -0.67 -2.07 -10.44
CA PHE A 77 -0.13 -3.43 -10.57
C PHE A 77 1.29 -3.45 -11.17
N LYS A 78 1.59 -2.52 -12.10
CA LYS A 78 2.92 -2.32 -12.69
C LYS A 78 3.85 -1.42 -11.86
N MET A 79 3.50 -1.09 -10.61
CA MET A 79 4.27 -0.19 -9.73
C MET A 79 4.56 1.18 -10.36
N SER A 80 3.57 1.74 -11.05
CA SER A 80 3.63 3.10 -11.61
C SER A 80 3.25 4.14 -10.56
N ARG A 81 4.18 5.07 -10.29
CA ARG A 81 3.98 6.21 -9.38
C ARG A 81 2.82 7.10 -9.83
N VAL A 82 2.83 7.46 -11.11
CA VAL A 82 1.83 8.37 -11.68
C VAL A 82 0.44 7.76 -11.54
N ALA A 83 0.28 6.49 -11.92
CA ALA A 83 -1.00 5.82 -11.81
C ALA A 83 -1.51 5.76 -10.37
N SER A 84 -0.64 5.38 -9.42
CA SER A 84 -1.04 5.29 -8.01
C SER A 84 -1.40 6.64 -7.41
N SER A 85 -0.61 7.69 -7.66
CA SER A 85 -0.88 9.03 -7.13
C SER A 85 -2.12 9.65 -7.79
N THR A 86 -2.30 9.45 -9.09
CA THR A 86 -3.50 9.91 -9.81
C THR A 86 -4.76 9.20 -9.30
N ALA A 87 -4.71 7.88 -9.05
CA ALA A 87 -5.86 7.16 -8.50
C ALA A 87 -6.28 7.69 -7.13
N LEU A 88 -5.32 7.92 -6.23
CA LEU A 88 -5.61 8.50 -4.91
C LEU A 88 -6.18 9.93 -5.03
N MET A 89 -5.56 10.78 -5.85
CA MET A 89 -6.00 12.17 -6.02
C MET A 89 -7.40 12.26 -6.65
N LEU A 90 -7.68 11.47 -7.69
CA LEU A 90 -9.00 11.45 -8.33
C LEU A 90 -10.07 10.99 -7.35
N PHE A 91 -9.80 9.94 -6.57
CA PHE A 91 -10.73 9.45 -5.57
C PHE A 91 -11.02 10.50 -4.49
N LEU A 92 -9.97 11.13 -3.92
CA LEU A 92 -10.14 12.17 -2.90
C LEU A 92 -10.88 13.39 -3.45
N ALA A 93 -10.53 13.85 -4.65
CA ALA A 93 -11.21 14.97 -5.31
C ALA A 93 -12.70 14.68 -5.51
N GLU A 94 -13.05 13.48 -5.99
CA GLU A 94 -14.44 13.07 -6.17
C GLU A 94 -15.22 13.05 -4.85
N LYS A 95 -14.61 12.53 -3.77
CA LYS A 95 -15.29 12.46 -2.46
C LYS A 95 -15.40 13.81 -1.79
N ILE A 96 -14.39 14.67 -1.88
CA ILE A 96 -14.47 16.06 -1.41
C ILE A 96 -15.59 16.80 -2.14
N PHE A 97 -15.65 16.68 -3.47
CA PHE A 97 -16.70 17.30 -4.27
C PHE A 97 -18.10 16.77 -3.90
N THR A 98 -18.23 15.46 -3.71
CA THR A 98 -19.51 14.82 -3.34
C THR A 98 -19.98 15.26 -1.95
N VAL A 99 -19.08 15.35 -0.96
CA VAL A 99 -19.43 15.82 0.38
C VAL A 99 -19.76 17.32 0.36
N ALA A 100 -18.95 18.14 -0.31
CA ALA A 100 -19.12 19.59 -0.34
C ALA A 100 -20.45 20.00 -1.00
N ILE A 101 -20.87 19.30 -2.06
CA ILE A 101 -22.07 19.68 -2.83
C ILE A 101 -23.30 18.91 -2.39
N GLN A 102 -23.19 17.60 -2.17
CA GLN A 102 -24.35 16.75 -1.91
C GLN A 102 -24.62 16.51 -0.43
N GLY A 103 -23.69 16.90 0.47
CA GLY A 103 -23.83 16.71 1.91
C GLY A 103 -23.98 15.24 2.34
N LYS A 104 -23.59 14.29 1.48
CA LYS A 104 -23.77 12.86 1.73
C LYS A 104 -22.69 12.32 2.66
N SER A 105 -23.07 11.32 3.45
CA SER A 105 -22.12 10.63 4.32
C SER A 105 -21.06 9.88 3.51
N LEU A 106 -19.84 9.81 4.06
CA LEU A 106 -18.67 9.22 3.40
C LEU A 106 -18.73 7.68 3.31
N GLY A 107 -19.54 7.02 4.13
CA GLY A 107 -19.69 5.55 4.13
C GLY A 107 -18.34 4.82 4.16
N ILE A 108 -18.13 3.90 3.21
CA ILE A 108 -16.88 3.12 3.05
C ILE A 108 -15.73 3.89 2.39
N ALA A 109 -15.93 5.15 1.98
CA ALA A 109 -14.92 5.91 1.27
C ALA A 109 -13.59 6.11 2.03
N PRO A 110 -13.57 6.34 3.36
CA PRO A 110 -12.32 6.45 4.10
C PRO A 110 -11.49 5.17 4.08
N LEU A 111 -12.14 4.00 4.09
CA LEU A 111 -11.46 2.70 3.99
C LEU A 111 -10.83 2.50 2.61
N LEU A 112 -11.53 2.89 1.55
CA LEU A 112 -10.99 2.83 0.18
C LEU A 112 -9.85 3.82 -0.02
N ALA A 113 -9.97 5.05 0.50
CA ALA A 113 -8.88 6.03 0.52
C ALA A 113 -7.65 5.47 1.23
N TRP A 114 -7.86 4.79 2.35
CA TRP A 114 -6.79 4.16 3.11
C TRP A 114 -6.06 3.09 2.30
N TYR A 115 -6.78 2.19 1.63
CA TYR A 115 -6.16 1.16 0.79
C TYR A 115 -5.43 1.74 -0.42
N LEU A 116 -5.97 2.78 -1.06
CA LEU A 116 -5.27 3.51 -2.13
C LEU A 116 -4.01 4.20 -1.60
N PHE A 117 -4.06 4.76 -0.39
CA PHE A 117 -2.92 5.39 0.26
C PHE A 117 -1.83 4.36 0.59
N GLN A 118 -2.18 3.19 1.12
CA GLN A 118 -1.22 2.12 1.37
C GLN A 118 -0.60 1.59 0.07
N GLY A 119 -1.42 1.43 -0.98
CA GLY A 119 -0.91 1.07 -2.30
C GLY A 119 0.07 2.10 -2.85
N ASN A 120 -0.21 3.40 -2.64
CA ASN A 120 0.71 4.48 -3.01
C ASN A 120 2.04 4.39 -2.28
N ARG A 121 2.01 4.30 -0.95
CA ARG A 121 3.23 4.16 -0.13
C ARG A 121 4.07 2.97 -0.57
N ALA A 122 3.44 1.84 -0.87
CA ALA A 122 4.11 0.64 -1.33
C ALA A 122 4.82 0.83 -2.67
N VAL A 123 4.19 1.51 -3.64
CA VAL A 123 4.81 1.85 -4.93
C VAL A 123 6.02 2.77 -4.76
N TYR A 124 5.93 3.78 -3.87
CA TYR A 124 7.07 4.65 -3.57
C TYR A 124 8.22 3.90 -2.90
N TRP A 125 7.91 3.02 -1.94
CA TRP A 125 8.92 2.18 -1.30
C TRP A 125 9.60 1.24 -2.30
N PHE A 126 8.83 0.61 -3.20
CA PHE A 126 9.36 -0.30 -4.24
C PHE A 126 10.38 0.39 -5.16
N ARG A 127 10.19 1.69 -5.42
CA ARG A 127 11.12 2.49 -6.24
C ARG A 127 12.31 3.05 -5.46
N GLY A 128 12.45 2.71 -4.18
CA GLY A 128 13.51 3.23 -3.32
C GLY A 128 13.29 4.67 -2.84
N GLU A 129 12.11 5.23 -3.05
CA GLU A 129 11.74 6.59 -2.62
C GLU A 129 11.05 6.60 -1.24
N GLY A 130 10.73 5.42 -0.71
CA GLY A 130 10.13 5.26 0.61
C GLY A 130 11.17 5.12 1.73
N THR A 131 10.84 5.66 2.90
CA THR A 131 11.64 5.44 4.12
C THR A 131 11.55 3.97 4.54
N LYS A 132 12.70 3.30 4.66
CA LYS A 132 12.76 1.99 5.32
C LYS A 132 12.39 2.15 6.80
N PRO A 133 11.66 1.18 7.40
CA PRO A 133 11.36 1.21 8.81
C PRO A 133 12.66 1.29 9.64
N LYS A 134 12.70 2.21 10.60
CA LYS A 134 13.83 2.31 11.54
C LYS A 134 13.74 1.16 12.53
N VAL A 135 14.71 0.25 12.48
CA VAL A 135 14.83 -0.84 13.46
C VAL A 135 15.47 -0.27 14.73
N GLU A 136 14.70 -0.13 15.81
CA GLU A 136 15.25 0.35 17.09
C GLU A 136 16.30 -0.61 17.66
N PRO A 137 17.37 -0.08 18.31
CA PRO A 137 18.35 -0.89 19.02
C PRO A 137 17.71 -1.84 20.02
N PRO A 138 18.21 -3.09 20.12
CA PRO A 138 17.67 -4.03 21.06
C PRO A 138 18.06 -3.49 22.44
N LYS A 139 17.09 -3.46 23.35
CA LYS A 139 17.33 -3.02 24.74
C LYS A 139 18.41 -3.83 25.44
N ILE A 140 18.68 -5.04 24.93
CA ILE A 140 19.75 -5.93 25.38
C ILE A 140 20.83 -5.88 24.31
N LEU A 141 21.98 -5.31 24.65
CA LEU A 141 23.18 -5.27 23.82
C LEU A 141 23.86 -6.65 23.78
N ALA A 142 23.12 -7.73 23.54
CA ALA A 142 23.69 -9.06 23.40
C ALA A 142 23.04 -9.79 22.23
N CYS A 143 23.86 -10.45 21.42
CA CYS A 143 23.38 -11.19 20.27
C CYS A 143 22.59 -12.42 20.70
N ARG A 144 21.42 -12.60 20.09
CA ARG A 144 20.53 -13.73 20.41
C ARG A 144 21.09 -15.09 19.97
N HIS A 145 21.99 -15.09 18.99
CA HIS A 145 22.63 -16.30 18.47
C HIS A 145 23.96 -16.61 19.15
N CYS A 146 24.82 -15.59 19.29
CA CYS A 146 26.20 -15.77 19.75
C CYS A 146 26.42 -15.34 21.22
N GLY A 147 25.46 -14.65 21.85
CA GLY A 147 25.60 -14.09 23.19
C GLY A 147 26.57 -12.91 23.32
N ALA A 148 27.30 -12.57 22.24
CA ALA A 148 28.30 -11.51 22.25
C ALA A 148 27.66 -10.14 22.46
N GLU A 149 28.35 -9.27 23.22
CA GLU A 149 27.91 -7.90 23.42
C GLU A 149 27.92 -7.12 22.09
N TYR A 150 26.83 -6.39 21.82
CA TYR A 150 26.70 -5.58 20.63
C TYR A 150 27.51 -4.29 20.76
N ASN A 151 28.46 -4.08 19.84
CA ASN A 151 29.02 -2.76 19.62
C ASN A 151 28.03 -1.92 18.79
N VAL A 152 27.53 -0.82 19.37
CA VAL A 152 26.56 0.10 18.74
C VAL A 152 27.10 0.69 17.43
N ASN A 153 28.43 0.75 17.27
CA ASN A 153 29.09 1.30 16.09
C ASN A 153 29.18 0.33 14.90
N ASP A 154 28.99 -0.97 15.10
CA ASP A 154 29.01 -1.98 14.02
C ASP A 154 27.63 -2.16 13.35
N TYR A 155 26.74 -1.20 13.56
CA TYR A 155 25.32 -1.29 13.24
C TYR A 155 25.01 -1.18 11.75
N ARG A 156 24.17 -2.11 11.27
CA ARG A 156 23.55 -2.10 9.95
C ARG A 156 22.04 -1.89 10.08
N GLN A 157 21.57 -0.72 9.62
CA GLN A 157 20.15 -0.30 9.66
C GLN A 157 19.24 -1.05 8.69
N ASP A 158 19.82 -1.85 7.81
CA ASP A 158 19.19 -2.46 6.65
C ASP A 158 18.73 -3.91 6.89
N ALA A 159 19.02 -4.51 8.05
CA ALA A 159 18.65 -5.88 8.37
C ALA A 159 17.39 -5.96 9.26
N PRO A 160 16.46 -6.90 8.98
CA PRO A 160 15.24 -7.09 9.79
C PRO A 160 15.52 -7.67 11.18
N GLU A 161 16.71 -8.23 11.40
CA GLU A 161 17.13 -8.83 12.67
C GLU A 161 18.53 -8.36 13.07
N TRP A 162 18.76 -8.28 14.38
CA TRP A 162 20.04 -7.95 14.98
C TRP A 162 20.99 -9.14 14.88
N PHE A 163 22.04 -9.03 14.04
CA PHE A 163 23.11 -10.03 13.96
C PHE A 163 24.45 -9.45 14.43
N CYS A 164 25.18 -10.19 15.27
CA CYS A 164 26.56 -9.83 15.61
C CYS A 164 27.43 -9.91 14.34
N PRO A 165 28.51 -9.11 14.18
CA PRO A 165 29.37 -9.15 13.00
C PRO A 165 29.90 -10.55 12.66
N GLN A 166 30.08 -11.39 13.69
CA GLN A 166 30.46 -12.80 13.54
C GLN A 166 29.33 -13.65 12.95
N CYS A 167 28.08 -13.51 13.44
CA CYS A 167 26.91 -14.18 12.89
C CYS A 167 26.54 -13.67 11.49
N ALA A 168 26.70 -12.38 11.22
CA ALA A 168 26.47 -11.81 9.90
C ALA A 168 27.43 -12.38 8.84
N LYS A 169 28.72 -12.57 9.19
CA LYS A 169 29.70 -13.22 8.31
C LYS A 169 29.42 -14.72 8.09
N ALA A 170 28.81 -15.39 9.05
CA ALA A 170 28.40 -16.78 8.92
C ALA A 170 27.16 -16.92 8.03
N ALA A 171 26.17 -16.02 8.18
CA ALA A 171 24.94 -16.01 7.38
C ALA A 171 25.18 -15.62 5.91
N ALA A 172 26.23 -14.85 5.60
CA ALA A 172 26.57 -14.47 4.23
C ALA A 172 27.26 -15.59 3.41
N LYS A 173 27.52 -16.75 4.01
CA LYS A 173 28.18 -17.90 3.36
C LYS A 173 27.23 -19.03 2.96
N GLU A 174 25.94 -18.87 3.18
CA GLU A 174 24.87 -19.76 2.68
C GLU A 174 24.09 -19.06 1.55
#